data_AF-A0A433PRD6-F1
#
_entry.id   AF-A0A433PRD6-F1
#
_cell.length_a   1.000
_cell.length_b   1.000
_cell.length_c   1.000
_cell.angle_alpha   90.00
_cell.angle_beta   90.00
_cell.angle_gamma   90.00
#
_symmetry.space_group_name_H-M   'P 1'
#
loop_
_entity.id
_entity.type
_entity.pdbx_description
1 polymer ?
#
loop_
_entity_poly.entity_id
_entity_poly.type
_entity_poly.pdbx_seq_one_letter_code
_entity_poly.pdbx_strand_id
1 'polypeptide(L)'
;MSFPDGFFFLVSRFNGKVLEVEQGSKEPAARIITAEHKPEEDPARDQQLWFYQDGFLINKNSDLVLDIERAGGLEGFIERFDHEEHTYQYHKKDLAEADNQRWGYDPAEGFIYQLNKDTVVLDIKKAEVDDGARAIVRVRKPDAEIPATQRWYIRPLDPQVVQDKVGHQHGWFGWMWGSKAKALPTAEDMQDAHHQVYHEHKAHLTHELLAGAAAFEAVKAWEDKQREEGKPTNHALAKEIIASLAAAEMVKLAEEHGVAGDDKEKLQGMAVVAAHNFYDQKHV
;
A
#
# COMPACT_ATOMS: atom_id res chain seq x y z
N MET A 1 -4.41 16.52 -6.41
CA MET A 1 -3.63 15.32 -6.77
C MET A 1 -3.41 14.54 -5.48
N SER A 2 -3.68 13.24 -5.52
CA SER A 2 -3.58 12.30 -4.39
C SER A 2 -2.14 11.86 -4.15
N PHE A 3 -1.92 10.97 -3.18
CA PHE A 3 -0.67 10.22 -3.06
C PHE A 3 -0.28 9.57 -4.40
N PRO A 4 1.03 9.42 -4.70
CA PRO A 4 1.51 8.81 -5.92
C PRO A 4 1.31 7.28 -5.89
N ASP A 5 1.33 6.68 -7.07
CA ASP A 5 1.39 5.23 -7.22
C ASP A 5 2.74 4.68 -6.74
N GLY A 6 2.74 3.44 -6.26
CA GLY A 6 3.93 2.76 -5.77
C GLY A 6 4.37 3.18 -4.35
N PHE A 7 5.59 2.81 -3.99
CA PHE A 7 6.16 3.14 -2.69
C PHE A 7 6.75 4.55 -2.67
N PHE A 8 6.65 5.21 -1.53
CA PHE A 8 7.15 6.56 -1.32
C PHE A 8 7.58 6.79 0.12
N PHE A 9 8.35 7.86 0.32
CA PHE A 9 8.65 8.41 1.64
C PHE A 9 7.71 9.55 1.96
N LEU A 10 7.28 9.59 3.22
CA LEU A 10 6.61 10.73 3.82
C LEU A 10 7.67 11.59 4.50
N VAL A 11 8.06 12.69 3.85
CA VAL A 11 9.20 13.50 4.30
C VAL A 11 8.72 14.76 4.99
N SER A 12 9.19 14.98 6.21
CA SER A 12 8.93 16.17 7.00
C SER A 12 9.57 17.40 6.35
N ARG A 13 8.78 18.46 6.12
CA ARG A 13 9.31 19.77 5.71
C ARG A 13 9.97 20.55 6.85
N PHE A 14 9.84 20.08 8.09
CA PHE A 14 10.47 20.70 9.26
C PHE A 14 11.97 20.41 9.34
N ASN A 15 12.34 19.13 9.19
CA ASN A 15 13.70 18.66 9.45
C ASN A 15 14.22 17.67 8.39
N GLY A 16 13.46 17.39 7.32
CA GLY A 16 13.88 16.48 6.24
C GLY A 16 13.83 14.99 6.59
N LYS A 17 13.45 14.64 7.81
CA LYS A 17 13.32 13.25 8.28
C LYS A 17 12.10 12.57 7.68
N VAL A 18 12.14 11.25 7.63
CA VAL A 18 11.07 10.43 7.04
C VAL A 18 10.23 9.74 8.11
N LEU A 19 8.96 9.51 7.81
CA LEU A 19 8.06 8.75 8.66
C LEU A 19 8.48 7.27 8.70
N GLU A 20 8.63 6.72 9.89
CA GLU A 20 9.19 5.40 10.13
C GLU A 20 8.39 4.64 11.19
N VAL A 21 8.25 3.32 11.02
CA VAL A 21 7.80 2.42 12.08
C VAL A 21 8.96 2.16 13.05
N GLU A 22 8.77 2.49 14.34
CA GLU A 22 9.78 2.37 15.39
C GLU A 22 10.39 0.96 15.41
N GLN A 23 11.72 0.90 15.32
CA GLN A 23 12.52 -0.32 15.35
C GLN A 23 12.17 -1.35 14.26
N GLY A 24 11.48 -0.93 13.19
CA GLY A 24 11.06 -1.86 12.13
C GLY A 24 10.09 -2.95 12.60
N SER A 25 9.36 -2.69 13.70
CA SER A 25 8.40 -3.64 14.24
C SER A 25 7.35 -4.03 13.22
N LYS A 26 6.95 -5.30 13.20
CA LYS A 26 5.83 -5.80 12.39
C LYS A 26 4.57 -6.04 13.23
N GLU A 27 4.62 -5.67 14.51
CA GLU A 27 3.52 -5.87 15.44
C GLU A 27 2.54 -4.69 15.41
N PRO A 28 1.24 -4.93 15.66
CA PRO A 28 0.28 -3.86 15.86
C PRO A 28 0.64 -3.02 17.09
N ALA A 29 0.15 -1.78 17.10
CA ALA A 29 0.44 -0.75 18.10
C ALA A 29 1.92 -0.33 18.18
N ALA A 30 2.75 -0.70 17.19
CA ALA A 30 4.09 -0.14 17.07
C ALA A 30 4.03 1.35 16.74
N ARG A 31 4.90 2.12 17.39
CA ARG A 31 4.92 3.56 17.28
C ARG A 31 5.39 4.00 15.90
N ILE A 32 4.77 5.06 15.40
CA ILE A 32 5.30 5.83 14.28
C ILE A 32 6.13 7.00 14.80
N ILE A 33 7.29 7.19 14.20
CA ILE A 33 8.29 8.20 14.53
C ILE A 33 8.80 8.88 13.26
N THR A 34 9.62 9.91 13.40
CA THR A 34 10.50 10.39 12.31
C THR A 34 11.94 9.98 12.56
N ALA A 35 12.65 9.60 11.50
CA ALA A 35 14.06 9.23 11.56
C ALA A 35 14.81 9.70 10.30
N GLU A 36 16.14 9.73 10.37
CA GLU A 36 16.98 9.94 9.20
C GLU A 36 16.71 8.90 8.10
N HIS A 37 16.72 9.35 6.85
CA HIS A 37 16.51 8.47 5.71
C HIS A 37 17.64 7.42 5.61
N LYS A 38 17.26 6.15 5.49
CA LYS A 38 18.23 5.05 5.34
C LYS A 38 18.81 4.98 3.91
N PRO A 39 20.09 4.60 3.74
CA PRO A 39 20.69 4.39 2.42
C PRO A 39 19.86 3.45 1.54
N GLU A 40 19.97 3.59 0.22
CA GLU A 40 19.15 2.81 -0.73
C GLU A 40 19.36 1.30 -0.59
N GLU A 41 20.59 0.89 -0.29
CA GLU A 41 21.02 -0.49 -0.09
C GLU A 41 20.65 -1.09 1.28
N ASP A 42 20.11 -0.28 2.21
CA ASP A 42 19.76 -0.76 3.56
C ASP A 42 18.40 -1.47 3.54
N PRO A 43 18.32 -2.78 3.82
CA PRO A 43 17.04 -3.49 3.86
C PRO A 43 16.08 -2.96 4.93
N ALA A 44 16.57 -2.29 5.99
CA ALA A 44 15.71 -1.66 6.99
C ALA A 44 14.97 -0.42 6.44
N ARG A 45 15.30 0.04 5.24
CA ARG A 45 14.61 1.13 4.54
C ARG A 45 13.13 0.83 4.29
N ASP A 46 12.75 -0.43 4.18
CA ASP A 46 11.35 -0.84 4.02
C ASP A 46 10.47 -0.38 5.19
N GLN A 47 11.03 -0.16 6.38
CA GLN A 47 10.30 0.37 7.52
C GLN A 47 9.97 1.87 7.41
N GLN A 48 10.55 2.57 6.43
CA GLN A 48 10.34 3.97 6.08
C GLN A 48 9.50 4.17 4.80
N LEU A 49 9.20 3.08 4.09
CA LEU A 49 8.46 3.11 2.83
C LEU A 49 6.97 2.89 3.09
N TRP A 50 6.16 3.70 2.42
CA TRP A 50 4.71 3.67 2.52
C TRP A 50 4.12 3.59 1.12
N PHE A 51 2.94 3.00 0.99
CA PHE A 51 2.12 3.12 -0.20
C PHE A 51 0.69 3.46 0.18
N TYR A 52 -0.03 4.06 -0.76
CA TYR A 52 -1.41 4.49 -0.55
C TYR A 52 -2.37 3.61 -1.33
N GLN A 53 -3.44 3.16 -0.68
CA GLN A 53 -4.53 2.42 -1.33
C GLN A 53 -5.84 2.71 -0.60
N ASP A 54 -6.86 3.18 -1.31
CA ASP A 54 -8.22 3.36 -0.81
C ASP A 54 -8.34 4.16 0.50
N GLY A 55 -7.51 5.19 0.67
CA GLY A 55 -7.46 5.98 1.90
C GLY A 55 -6.56 5.40 2.98
N PHE A 56 -5.89 4.26 2.77
CA PHE A 56 -4.97 3.68 3.75
C PHE A 56 -3.52 3.99 3.37
N LEU A 57 -2.72 4.36 4.36
CA LEU A 57 -1.26 4.41 4.25
C LEU A 57 -0.69 3.14 4.84
N ILE A 58 -0.07 2.31 4.01
CA ILE A 58 0.39 0.97 4.38
C ILE A 58 1.91 0.97 4.40
N ASN A 59 2.51 0.50 5.49
CA ASN A 59 3.95 0.38 5.61
C ASN A 59 4.47 -0.84 4.85
N LYS A 60 5.56 -0.69 4.08
CA LYS A 60 6.14 -1.77 3.26
C LYS A 60 6.70 -2.92 4.09
N ASN A 61 7.30 -2.65 5.25
CA ASN A 61 7.94 -3.70 6.04
C ASN A 61 6.95 -4.55 6.86
N SER A 62 5.85 -3.94 7.35
CA SER A 62 4.91 -4.59 8.26
C SER A 62 3.55 -4.95 7.66
N ASP A 63 3.18 -4.34 6.53
CA ASP A 63 1.84 -4.40 5.92
C ASP A 63 0.71 -3.84 6.78
N LEU A 64 1.06 -3.19 7.89
CA LEU A 64 0.11 -2.55 8.77
C LEU A 64 -0.15 -1.11 8.30
N VAL A 65 -1.34 -0.62 8.62
CA VAL A 65 -1.77 0.71 8.22
C VAL A 65 -1.48 1.74 9.30
N LEU A 66 -1.19 2.97 8.90
CA LEU A 66 -1.16 4.11 9.80
C LEU A 66 -2.53 4.29 10.46
N ASP A 67 -2.56 4.31 11.79
CA ASP A 67 -3.75 4.35 12.63
C ASP A 67 -3.55 5.39 13.75
N ILE A 68 -4.65 6.01 14.18
CA ILE A 68 -4.69 6.90 15.35
C ILE A 68 -5.27 6.19 16.56
N GLU A 69 -4.55 6.27 17.68
CA GLU A 69 -5.06 5.91 19.00
C GLU A 69 -6.24 6.81 19.35
N ARG A 70 -7.47 6.26 19.37
CA ARG A 70 -8.60 6.97 19.99
C ARG A 70 -8.60 6.66 21.48
N ALA A 71 -7.72 7.28 22.25
CA ALA A 71 -7.79 7.19 23.70
C ALA A 71 -9.13 7.79 24.20
N GLY A 72 -10.01 6.96 24.75
CA GLY A 72 -11.20 7.41 25.47
C GLY A 72 -12.48 7.67 24.67
N GLY A 73 -12.49 7.41 23.34
CA GLY A 73 -13.74 7.29 22.56
C GLY A 73 -14.61 8.54 22.43
N LEU A 74 -14.17 9.72 22.90
CA LEU A 74 -14.92 10.96 22.68
C LEU A 74 -14.59 11.58 21.32
N GLU A 75 -15.54 11.47 20.42
CA GLU A 75 -15.46 12.08 19.10
C GLU A 75 -15.33 13.62 19.18
N GLY A 76 -14.33 14.19 18.49
CA GLY A 76 -14.12 15.65 18.41
C GLY A 76 -13.28 16.26 19.55
N PHE A 77 -12.60 15.42 20.35
CA PHE A 77 -11.75 15.90 21.44
C PHE A 77 -10.51 16.67 20.94
N ILE A 78 -9.87 16.19 19.86
CA ILE A 78 -8.77 16.88 19.18
C ILE A 78 -9.17 18.32 18.81
N GLU A 79 -10.29 18.49 18.12
CA GLU A 79 -10.76 19.80 17.66
C GLU A 79 -11.21 20.73 18.79
N ARG A 80 -11.92 20.18 19.78
CA ARG A 80 -12.45 20.99 20.89
C ARG A 80 -11.39 21.45 21.89
N PHE A 81 -10.29 20.73 22.02
CA PHE A 81 -9.29 20.98 23.06
C PHE A 81 -7.85 21.11 22.54
N ASP A 82 -7.65 21.13 21.22
CA ASP A 82 -6.31 21.07 20.60
C ASP A 82 -5.49 19.89 21.13
N HIS A 83 -6.17 18.77 21.39
CA HIS A 83 -5.56 17.58 21.97
C HIS A 83 -4.69 16.87 20.92
N GLU A 84 -3.52 16.38 21.33
CA GLU A 84 -2.69 15.54 20.49
C GLU A 84 -3.01 14.06 20.69
N GLU A 85 -3.21 13.32 19.59
CA GLU A 85 -3.31 11.86 19.63
C GLU A 85 -2.10 11.20 19.00
N HIS A 86 -1.71 10.06 19.55
CA HIS A 86 -0.59 9.30 19.05
C HIS A 86 -0.98 8.48 17.80
N THR A 87 -0.03 8.35 16.88
CA THR A 87 -0.17 7.43 15.74
C THR A 87 0.57 6.13 15.99
N TYR A 88 0.06 5.03 15.47
CA TYR A 88 0.74 3.73 15.46
C TYR A 88 0.43 3.01 14.15
N GLN A 89 1.02 1.84 13.95
CA GLN A 89 0.56 0.93 12.90
C GLN A 89 -0.43 -0.09 13.47
N TYR A 90 -1.44 -0.48 12.69
CA TYR A 90 -2.40 -1.51 13.11
C TYR A 90 -2.94 -2.33 11.93
N HIS A 91 -3.67 -3.39 12.22
CA HIS A 91 -4.40 -4.14 11.21
C HIS A 91 -5.41 -3.23 10.50
N LYS A 92 -5.44 -3.31 9.17
CA LYS A 92 -6.44 -2.62 8.34
C LYS A 92 -7.83 -3.07 8.76
N LYS A 93 -8.69 -2.10 9.09
CA LYS A 93 -10.10 -2.31 9.44
C LYS A 93 -10.96 -2.29 8.18
N ASP A 94 -12.15 -2.86 8.31
CA ASP A 94 -13.20 -2.69 7.31
C ASP A 94 -13.60 -1.21 7.20
N LEU A 95 -14.02 -0.79 6.01
CA LEU A 95 -14.30 0.63 5.71
C LEU A 95 -15.29 1.26 6.70
N ALA A 96 -16.24 0.49 7.24
CA ALA A 96 -17.23 0.95 8.22
C ALA A 96 -16.62 1.33 9.59
N GLU A 97 -15.43 0.82 9.92
CA GLU A 97 -14.75 1.03 11.20
C GLU A 97 -13.36 1.70 11.03
N ALA A 98 -12.94 1.89 9.78
CA ALA A 98 -11.60 2.33 9.42
C ALA A 98 -11.39 3.84 9.54
N ASP A 99 -12.36 4.61 10.02
CA ASP A 99 -12.32 6.06 10.12
C ASP A 99 -11.00 6.63 10.67
N ASN A 100 -10.38 5.97 11.64
CA ASN A 100 -9.11 6.38 12.26
C ASN A 100 -7.85 5.91 11.49
N GLN A 101 -8.03 5.27 10.34
CA GLN A 101 -7.01 4.73 9.44
C GLN A 101 -7.12 5.33 8.03
N ARG A 102 -8.03 6.29 7.83
CA ARG A 102 -8.27 6.91 6.52
C ARG A 102 -7.53 8.24 6.40
N TRP A 103 -6.67 8.34 5.40
CA TRP A 103 -5.77 9.46 5.20
C TRP A 103 -5.94 10.08 3.82
N GLY A 104 -5.82 11.41 3.75
CA GLY A 104 -5.70 12.18 2.52
C GLY A 104 -4.41 12.98 2.52
N TYR A 105 -4.05 13.52 1.36
CA TYR A 105 -2.91 14.42 1.20
C TYR A 105 -3.31 15.66 0.40
N ASP A 106 -2.95 16.83 0.93
CA ASP A 106 -3.02 18.10 0.23
C ASP A 106 -1.64 18.45 -0.33
N PRO A 107 -1.41 18.33 -1.65
CA PRO A 107 -0.12 18.62 -2.25
C PRO A 107 0.22 20.12 -2.29
N ALA A 108 -0.78 21.01 -2.25
CA ALA A 108 -0.55 22.45 -2.30
C ALA A 108 0.09 22.94 -1.00
N GLU A 109 -0.48 22.54 0.13
CA GLU A 109 0.02 22.96 1.45
C GLU A 109 0.95 21.96 2.13
N GLY A 110 0.84 20.67 1.78
CA GLY A 110 1.62 19.57 2.33
C GLY A 110 0.98 18.89 3.54
N PHE A 111 -0.34 18.94 3.74
CA PHE A 111 -0.98 18.26 4.87
C PHE A 111 -1.27 16.80 4.56
N ILE A 112 -0.95 15.92 5.49
CA ILE A 112 -1.50 14.56 5.56
C ILE A 112 -2.62 14.61 6.60
N TYR A 113 -3.85 14.36 6.21
CA TYR A 113 -5.05 14.61 7.02
C TYR A 113 -5.95 13.38 7.15
N GLN A 114 -6.85 13.36 8.14
CA GLN A 114 -7.86 12.31 8.27
C GLN A 114 -9.01 12.52 7.27
N LEU A 115 -9.39 11.51 6.47
CA LEU A 115 -10.41 11.70 5.42
C LEU A 115 -11.78 12.13 5.96
N ASN A 116 -12.16 11.68 7.16
CA ASN A 116 -13.41 12.09 7.79
C ASN A 116 -13.32 13.46 8.50
N LYS A 117 -12.10 14.00 8.70
CA LYS A 117 -11.79 15.23 9.45
C LYS A 117 -10.50 15.87 8.89
N ASP A 118 -10.63 16.63 7.81
CA ASP A 118 -9.50 17.28 7.12
C ASP A 118 -8.78 18.35 7.97
N THR A 119 -9.44 18.81 9.04
CA THR A 119 -8.88 19.69 10.09
C THR A 119 -7.86 18.98 10.99
N VAL A 120 -7.81 17.64 11.00
CA VAL A 120 -6.88 16.86 11.81
C VAL A 120 -5.74 16.35 10.94
N VAL A 121 -4.53 16.82 11.22
CA VAL A 121 -3.34 16.61 10.39
C VAL A 121 -2.18 15.96 11.14
N LEU A 122 -1.34 15.25 10.41
CA LEU A 122 -0.10 14.63 10.91
C LEU A 122 0.92 15.70 11.30
N ASP A 123 1.55 15.53 12.45
CA ASP A 123 2.47 16.49 13.05
C ASP A 123 3.61 15.79 13.81
N ILE A 124 4.71 16.50 14.06
CA ILE A 124 5.84 16.05 14.86
C ILE A 124 5.70 16.60 16.28
N LYS A 125 5.61 15.70 17.25
CA LYS A 125 5.42 16.05 18.66
C LYS A 125 6.53 16.98 19.14
N LYS A 126 6.12 18.10 19.75
CA LYS A 126 7.00 19.12 20.36
C LYS A 126 8.06 19.73 19.43
N ALA A 127 7.89 19.61 18.10
CA ALA A 127 8.93 20.00 17.14
C ALA A 127 10.30 19.37 17.46
N GLU A 128 10.29 18.13 17.96
CA GLU A 128 11.50 17.38 18.26
C GLU A 128 12.31 17.15 16.99
N VAL A 129 13.60 17.43 17.06
CA VAL A 129 14.52 17.38 15.92
C VAL A 129 15.26 16.06 15.86
N ASP A 130 15.39 15.35 16.97
CA ASP A 130 16.12 14.09 17.08
C ASP A 130 15.39 12.92 16.40
N ASP A 131 16.13 11.85 16.10
CA ASP A 131 15.54 10.60 15.63
C ASP A 131 14.65 9.99 16.72
N GLY A 132 13.56 9.37 16.30
CA GLY A 132 12.57 8.85 17.25
C GLY A 132 11.53 9.87 17.70
N ALA A 133 11.54 11.09 17.15
CA ALA A 133 10.47 12.06 17.41
C ALA A 133 9.10 11.46 17.04
N ARG A 134 8.14 11.53 17.98
CA ARG A 134 6.83 10.89 17.84
C ARG A 134 6.00 11.59 16.75
N ALA A 135 5.49 10.81 15.81
CA ALA A 135 4.43 11.28 14.91
C ALA A 135 3.08 11.24 15.63
N ILE A 136 2.34 12.34 15.55
CA ILE A 136 1.05 12.53 16.21
C ILE A 136 0.06 13.17 15.25
N VAL A 137 -1.21 13.20 15.61
CA VAL A 137 -2.20 14.04 14.94
C VAL A 137 -2.69 15.13 15.86
N ARG A 138 -2.98 16.30 15.29
CA ARG A 138 -3.57 17.44 16.00
C ARG A 138 -4.34 18.33 15.02
N VAL A 139 -4.99 19.36 15.55
CA VAL A 139 -5.70 20.34 14.71
C VAL A 139 -4.69 21.09 13.83
N ARG A 140 -5.02 21.22 12.54
CA ARG A 140 -4.32 22.08 11.60
C ARG A 140 -4.29 23.50 12.13
N LYS A 141 -3.09 24.05 12.31
CA LYS A 141 -2.92 25.45 12.72
C LYS A 141 -3.35 26.39 11.58
N PRO A 142 -3.81 27.63 11.89
CA PRO A 142 -4.20 28.60 10.87
C PRO A 142 -3.00 29.08 10.04
N ASP A 143 -3.25 29.46 8.78
CA ASP A 143 -2.23 29.73 7.74
C ASP A 143 -1.09 30.68 8.14
N ALA A 144 -1.34 31.64 9.05
CA ALA A 144 -0.33 32.58 9.56
C ALA A 144 0.70 31.95 10.52
N GLU A 145 0.42 30.76 11.08
CA GLU A 145 1.20 30.12 12.13
C GLU A 145 1.53 28.64 11.84
N ILE A 146 1.26 28.15 10.62
CA ILE A 146 1.39 26.71 10.34
C ILE A 146 2.84 26.27 10.53
N PRO A 147 3.12 25.46 11.57
CA PRO A 147 4.47 25.04 11.83
C PRO A 147 4.90 24.10 10.71
N ALA A 148 6.17 24.17 10.32
CA ALA A 148 6.74 23.24 9.35
C ALA A 148 6.58 21.77 9.79
N THR A 149 6.32 21.52 11.09
CA THR A 149 6.07 20.20 11.68
C THR A 149 4.76 19.56 11.19
N GLN A 150 3.81 20.34 10.67
CA GLN A 150 2.57 19.84 10.05
C GLN A 150 2.66 19.66 8.54
N ARG A 151 3.80 20.01 7.94
CA ARG A 151 3.98 20.01 6.49
C ARG A 151 4.87 18.86 6.07
N TRP A 152 4.39 18.14 5.07
CA TRP A 152 5.02 16.96 4.51
C TRP A 152 5.19 17.15 3.00
N TYR A 153 6.16 16.47 2.41
CA TYR A 153 6.17 16.23 0.97
C TYR A 153 6.35 14.75 0.72
N ILE A 154 5.75 14.28 -0.37
CA ILE A 154 5.86 12.90 -0.78
C ILE A 154 7.06 12.80 -1.71
N ARG A 155 8.02 11.95 -1.36
CA ARG A 155 9.12 11.60 -2.26
C ARG A 155 8.86 10.20 -2.80
N PRO A 156 8.37 10.06 -4.04
CA PRO A 156 8.26 8.76 -4.68
C PRO A 156 9.60 8.02 -4.62
N LEU A 157 9.55 6.71 -4.45
CA LEU A 157 10.66 5.86 -4.84
C LEU A 157 10.73 5.95 -6.37
N ASP A 158 11.87 6.37 -6.94
CA ASP A 158 12.03 6.48 -8.41
C ASP A 158 11.50 5.20 -9.10
N PRO A 159 10.88 5.31 -10.30
CA PRO A 159 10.52 4.12 -11.07
C PRO A 159 11.79 3.28 -11.22
N GLN A 160 11.80 2.08 -10.65
CA GLN A 160 13.01 1.29 -10.41
C GLN A 160 13.91 1.20 -11.65
N VAL A 161 14.97 2.02 -11.72
CA VAL A 161 16.06 1.88 -12.72
C VAL A 161 17.15 0.92 -12.20
N VAL A 162 17.06 0.47 -10.95
CA VAL A 162 18.00 -0.49 -10.37
C VAL A 162 17.20 -1.68 -9.83
N GLN A 163 17.54 -2.87 -10.33
CA GLN A 163 17.06 -4.15 -9.82
C GLN A 163 17.54 -4.32 -8.38
N ASP A 164 16.62 -4.20 -7.41
CA ASP A 164 16.87 -4.64 -6.05
C ASP A 164 16.99 -6.17 -6.05
N LYS A 165 18.24 -6.64 -6.08
CA LYS A 165 18.57 -8.00 -5.69
C LYS A 165 18.56 -8.04 -4.16
N VAL A 166 17.61 -8.80 -3.62
CA VAL A 166 17.45 -9.14 -2.19
C VAL A 166 16.72 -8.08 -1.37
N GLY A 167 15.41 -8.28 -1.15
CA GLY A 167 14.64 -7.48 -0.19
C GLY A 167 13.12 -7.67 -0.26
N HIS A 168 12.66 -8.82 0.24
CA HIS A 168 11.30 -9.07 0.74
C HIS A 168 10.09 -8.51 -0.05
N GLN A 169 9.67 -9.28 -1.07
CA GLN A 169 8.27 -9.33 -1.47
C GLN A 169 7.45 -10.04 -0.38
N HIS A 170 6.94 -9.34 0.63
CA HIS A 170 6.00 -9.92 1.58
C HIS A 170 4.86 -8.94 1.78
N GLY A 171 3.61 -9.46 1.77
CA GLY A 171 2.52 -8.79 2.45
C GLY A 171 1.23 -8.54 1.71
N TRP A 172 1.31 -8.00 0.50
CA TRP A 172 0.13 -7.50 -0.21
C TRP A 172 -0.88 -8.63 -0.56
N PHE A 173 -0.44 -9.87 -0.83
CA PHE A 173 -1.37 -10.91 -1.35
C PHE A 173 -1.96 -11.88 -0.34
N GLY A 174 -1.28 -12.15 0.76
CA GLY A 174 -1.68 -13.27 1.63
C GLY A 174 -3.02 -13.06 2.34
N TRP A 175 -3.37 -11.81 2.63
CA TRP A 175 -4.66 -11.45 3.24
C TRP A 175 -5.81 -11.46 2.21
N MET A 176 -5.52 -11.14 0.95
CA MET A 176 -6.50 -11.16 -0.14
C MET A 176 -6.90 -12.61 -0.40
N TRP A 177 -5.93 -13.51 -0.52
CA TRP A 177 -6.16 -14.92 -0.86
C TRP A 177 -6.67 -15.83 0.27
N GLY A 178 -7.10 -15.28 1.40
CA GLY A 178 -7.59 -16.09 2.54
C GLY A 178 -6.53 -17.03 3.15
N SER A 179 -5.24 -16.80 2.88
CA SER A 179 -4.16 -17.65 3.39
C SER A 179 -3.97 -17.42 4.89
N LYS A 180 -4.21 -18.46 5.68
CA LYS A 180 -3.94 -18.46 7.14
C LYS A 180 -2.48 -18.14 7.47
N ALA A 181 -1.56 -18.37 6.53
CA ALA A 181 -0.14 -18.11 6.67
C ALA A 181 0.28 -16.69 6.25
N LYS A 182 -0.63 -15.87 5.69
CA LYS A 182 -0.34 -14.54 5.14
C LYS A 182 0.78 -14.54 4.07
N ALA A 183 1.05 -15.69 3.46
CA ALA A 183 2.04 -15.84 2.39
C ALA A 183 1.43 -15.43 1.03
N LEU A 184 2.27 -14.96 0.10
CA LEU A 184 1.86 -14.79 -1.30
C LEU A 184 1.37 -16.14 -1.86
N PRO A 185 0.36 -16.16 -2.76
CA PRO A 185 -0.02 -17.38 -3.45
C PRO A 185 1.20 -17.91 -4.21
N THR A 186 1.40 -19.21 -4.08
CA THR A 186 2.43 -19.96 -4.81
C THR A 186 2.02 -20.11 -6.28
N ALA A 187 2.95 -20.52 -7.13
CA ALA A 187 2.62 -20.87 -8.51
C ALA A 187 1.53 -21.95 -8.61
N GLU A 188 1.48 -22.88 -7.64
CA GLU A 188 0.44 -23.90 -7.54
C GLU A 188 -0.92 -23.28 -7.20
N ASP A 189 -0.97 -22.34 -6.24
CA ASP A 189 -2.22 -21.63 -5.91
C ASP A 189 -2.76 -20.83 -7.10
N MET A 190 -1.87 -20.17 -7.86
CA MET A 190 -2.25 -19.42 -9.07
C MET A 190 -2.79 -20.34 -10.17
N GLN A 191 -2.16 -21.51 -10.35
CA GLN A 191 -2.62 -22.53 -11.28
C GLN A 191 -3.96 -23.13 -10.83
N ASP A 192 -4.15 -23.33 -9.53
CA ASP A 192 -5.39 -23.86 -8.95
C ASP A 192 -6.54 -22.86 -9.11
N ALA A 193 -6.34 -21.56 -8.87
CA ALA A 193 -7.35 -20.56 -9.17
C ALA A 193 -7.72 -20.52 -10.65
N HIS A 194 -6.73 -20.59 -11.54
CA HIS A 194 -6.99 -20.69 -12.97
C HIS A 194 -7.86 -21.91 -13.28
N HIS A 195 -7.50 -23.09 -12.76
CA HIS A 195 -8.28 -24.30 -12.95
C HIS A 195 -9.71 -24.16 -12.40
N GLN A 196 -9.87 -23.62 -11.18
CA GLN A 196 -11.18 -23.43 -10.57
C GLN A 196 -12.07 -22.44 -11.32
N VAL A 197 -11.50 -21.41 -11.95
CA VAL A 197 -12.26 -20.40 -12.70
C VAL A 197 -12.60 -20.89 -14.11
N TYR A 198 -11.66 -21.50 -14.81
CA TYR A 198 -11.82 -21.87 -16.22
C TYR A 198 -12.34 -23.29 -16.45
N HIS A 199 -12.19 -24.18 -15.48
CA HIS A 199 -12.48 -25.62 -15.64
C HIS A 199 -13.48 -26.17 -14.62
N GLU A 200 -13.71 -25.48 -13.49
CA GLU A 200 -14.76 -25.84 -12.54
C GLU A 200 -15.96 -24.89 -12.63
N HIS A 201 -17.14 -25.42 -12.91
CA HIS A 201 -18.38 -24.63 -12.93
C HIS A 201 -18.92 -24.38 -11.51
N LYS A 202 -18.17 -23.64 -10.70
CA LYS A 202 -18.61 -23.23 -9.35
C LYS A 202 -19.61 -22.09 -9.44
N ALA A 203 -20.71 -22.20 -8.69
CA ALA A 203 -21.78 -21.19 -8.67
C ALA A 203 -21.36 -19.87 -8.00
N HIS A 204 -20.26 -19.86 -7.23
CA HIS A 204 -19.73 -18.68 -6.58
C HIS A 204 -18.20 -18.74 -6.56
N LEU A 205 -17.55 -17.81 -7.25
CA LEU A 205 -16.10 -17.64 -7.26
C LEU A 205 -15.76 -16.37 -6.49
N THR A 206 -14.71 -16.41 -5.68
CA THR A 206 -14.28 -15.23 -4.92
C THR A 206 -13.52 -14.27 -5.84
N HIS A 207 -13.49 -12.99 -5.44
CA HIS A 207 -12.74 -11.95 -6.13
C HIS A 207 -11.26 -12.29 -6.31
N GLU A 208 -10.69 -13.01 -5.35
CA GLU A 208 -9.29 -13.41 -5.36
C GLU A 208 -9.01 -14.59 -6.26
N LEU A 209 -9.96 -15.54 -6.36
CA LEU A 209 -9.88 -16.60 -7.37
C LEU A 209 -9.93 -16.02 -8.78
N LEU A 210 -10.82 -15.05 -9.03
CA LEU A 210 -10.90 -14.40 -10.34
C LEU A 210 -9.63 -13.60 -10.66
N ALA A 211 -9.14 -12.80 -9.71
CA ALA A 211 -7.89 -12.04 -9.88
C ALA A 211 -6.67 -12.97 -10.06
N GLY A 212 -6.63 -14.08 -9.33
CA GLY A 212 -5.64 -15.14 -9.46
C GLY A 212 -5.61 -15.78 -10.84
N ALA A 213 -6.79 -16.16 -11.32
CA ALA A 213 -6.95 -16.75 -12.65
C ALA A 213 -6.56 -15.78 -13.77
N ALA A 214 -6.97 -14.51 -13.68
CA ALA A 214 -6.59 -13.47 -14.63
C ALA A 214 -5.06 -13.26 -14.66
N ALA A 215 -4.43 -13.21 -13.49
CA ALA A 215 -2.99 -13.07 -13.38
C ALA A 215 -2.21 -14.27 -13.94
N PHE A 216 -2.66 -15.49 -13.67
CA PHE A 216 -2.06 -16.69 -14.23
C PHE A 216 -2.15 -16.69 -15.76
N GLU A 217 -3.32 -16.37 -16.31
CA GLU A 217 -3.55 -16.31 -17.75
C GLU A 217 -2.64 -15.26 -18.41
N ALA A 218 -2.50 -14.08 -17.81
CA ALA A 218 -1.64 -13.01 -18.30
C ALA A 218 -0.16 -13.41 -18.37
N VAL A 219 0.37 -13.99 -17.28
CA VAL A 219 1.78 -14.43 -17.23
C VAL A 219 2.02 -15.56 -18.23
N LYS A 220 1.10 -16.53 -18.31
CA LYS A 220 1.20 -17.65 -19.26
C LYS A 220 1.17 -17.17 -20.71
N ALA A 221 0.25 -16.27 -21.06
CA ALA A 221 0.14 -15.73 -22.42
C ALA A 221 1.43 -14.99 -22.83
N TRP A 222 2.05 -14.25 -21.91
CA TRP A 222 3.35 -13.64 -22.15
C TRP A 222 4.46 -14.69 -22.34
N GLU A 223 4.54 -15.71 -21.47
CA GLU A 223 5.56 -16.77 -21.55
C GLU A 223 5.48 -17.57 -22.85
N ASP A 224 4.27 -17.89 -23.29
CA ASP A 224 4.04 -18.62 -24.53
C ASP A 224 4.50 -17.79 -25.74
N LYS A 225 4.16 -16.50 -25.77
CA LYS A 225 4.65 -15.56 -26.80
C LYS A 225 6.17 -15.43 -26.79
N GLN A 226 6.79 -15.37 -25.61
CA GLN A 226 8.24 -15.32 -25.50
C GLN A 226 8.91 -16.60 -26.02
N ARG A 227 8.30 -17.77 -25.78
CA ARG A 227 8.78 -19.07 -26.27
C ARG A 227 8.71 -19.16 -27.79
N GLU A 228 7.71 -18.55 -28.40
CA GLU A 228 7.56 -18.46 -29.86
C GLU A 228 8.56 -17.47 -30.49
N GLU A 229 8.79 -16.31 -29.87
CA GLU A 229 9.64 -15.25 -30.45
C GLU A 229 11.14 -15.41 -30.17
N GLY A 230 11.53 -16.18 -29.14
CA GLY A 230 12.94 -16.53 -28.85
C GLY A 230 13.86 -15.36 -28.46
N LYS A 231 13.31 -14.22 -28.03
CA LYS A 231 14.09 -13.00 -27.71
C LYS A 231 14.35 -12.85 -26.20
N PRO A 232 15.50 -12.26 -25.80
CA PRO A 232 15.77 -11.89 -24.42
C PRO A 232 14.78 -10.85 -23.90
N THR A 233 14.37 -10.97 -22.65
CA THR A 233 13.28 -10.19 -22.05
C THR A 233 13.78 -8.93 -21.36
N ASN A 234 13.13 -7.80 -21.64
CA ASN A 234 13.19 -6.63 -20.79
C ASN A 234 12.11 -6.79 -19.70
N HIS A 235 12.52 -6.99 -18.45
CA HIS A 235 11.59 -7.24 -17.33
C HIS A 235 10.57 -6.12 -17.12
N ALA A 236 10.95 -4.86 -17.35
CA ALA A 236 10.02 -3.74 -17.22
C ALA A 236 8.91 -3.81 -18.28
N LEU A 237 9.29 -4.07 -19.54
CA LEU A 237 8.34 -4.27 -20.64
C LEU A 237 7.45 -5.50 -20.41
N ALA A 238 8.01 -6.58 -19.85
CA ALA A 238 7.25 -7.78 -19.50
C ALA A 238 6.16 -7.48 -18.48
N LYS A 239 6.49 -6.75 -17.39
CA LYS A 239 5.53 -6.36 -16.36
C LYS A 239 4.42 -5.45 -16.88
N GLU A 240 4.73 -4.53 -17.79
CA GLU A 240 3.73 -3.66 -18.42
C GLU A 240 2.75 -4.47 -19.28
N ILE A 241 3.28 -5.39 -20.11
CA ILE A 241 2.46 -6.28 -20.94
C ILE A 241 1.57 -7.16 -20.06
N ILE A 242 2.15 -7.82 -19.06
CA ILE A 242 1.44 -8.71 -18.15
C ILE A 242 0.38 -7.94 -17.35
N ALA A 243 0.64 -6.71 -16.91
CA ALA A 243 -0.36 -5.87 -16.26
C ALA A 243 -1.55 -5.59 -17.19
N SER A 244 -1.29 -5.19 -18.43
CA SER A 244 -2.34 -4.91 -19.40
C SER A 244 -3.21 -6.15 -19.70
N LEU A 245 -2.57 -7.32 -19.83
CA LEU A 245 -3.25 -8.59 -20.05
C LEU A 245 -4.09 -9.01 -18.82
N ALA A 246 -3.54 -8.87 -17.61
CA ALA A 246 -4.24 -9.22 -16.38
C ALA A 246 -5.46 -8.32 -16.14
N ALA A 247 -5.32 -7.01 -16.37
CA ALA A 247 -6.44 -6.08 -16.28
C ALA A 247 -7.55 -6.41 -17.29
N ALA A 248 -7.17 -6.70 -18.54
CA ALA A 248 -8.12 -7.06 -19.60
C ALA A 248 -8.84 -8.38 -19.30
N GLU A 249 -8.13 -9.42 -18.84
CA GLU A 249 -8.75 -10.69 -18.50
C GLU A 249 -9.66 -10.56 -17.28
N MET A 250 -9.26 -9.78 -16.29
CA MET A 250 -10.09 -9.52 -15.11
C MET A 250 -11.36 -8.74 -15.45
N VAL A 251 -11.32 -7.80 -16.40
CA VAL A 251 -12.52 -7.14 -16.93
C VAL A 251 -13.51 -8.15 -17.47
N LYS A 252 -13.04 -9.12 -18.27
CA LYS A 252 -13.87 -10.18 -18.84
C LYS A 252 -14.44 -11.09 -17.75
N LEU A 253 -13.61 -11.58 -16.84
CA LEU A 253 -14.05 -12.42 -15.73
C LEU A 253 -15.06 -11.71 -14.82
N ALA A 254 -14.87 -10.41 -14.55
CA ALA A 254 -15.82 -9.61 -13.79
C ALA A 254 -17.18 -9.52 -14.48
N GLU A 255 -17.22 -9.32 -15.80
CA GLU A 255 -18.47 -9.26 -16.57
C GLU A 255 -19.19 -10.60 -16.60
N GLU A 256 -18.47 -11.70 -16.82
CA GLU A 256 -19.03 -13.07 -16.82
C GLU A 256 -19.65 -13.46 -15.47
N HIS A 257 -19.12 -12.91 -14.38
CA HIS A 257 -19.57 -13.19 -13.02
C HIS A 257 -20.46 -12.08 -12.43
N GLY A 258 -20.89 -11.12 -13.24
CA GLY A 258 -21.86 -10.09 -12.84
C GLY A 258 -21.32 -9.04 -11.86
N VAL A 259 -20.00 -8.83 -11.81
CA VAL A 259 -19.36 -7.77 -11.01
C VAL A 259 -19.43 -6.44 -11.76
N ALA A 260 -19.89 -5.38 -11.09
CA ALA A 260 -20.13 -4.07 -11.70
C ALA A 260 -19.58 -2.92 -10.85
N GLY A 261 -19.41 -1.75 -11.48
CA GLY A 261 -19.00 -0.50 -10.82
C GLY A 261 -17.60 -0.57 -10.20
N ASP A 262 -17.45 0.06 -9.04
CA ASP A 262 -16.17 0.22 -8.31
C ASP A 262 -15.48 -1.13 -8.00
N ASP A 263 -16.25 -2.20 -7.82
CA ASP A 263 -15.69 -3.54 -7.58
C ASP A 263 -14.89 -4.06 -8.79
N LYS A 264 -15.25 -3.66 -10.02
CA LYS A 264 -14.55 -4.06 -11.24
C LYS A 264 -13.17 -3.41 -11.34
N GLU A 265 -13.05 -2.13 -10.96
CA GLU A 265 -11.77 -1.42 -10.93
C GLU A 265 -10.85 -1.99 -9.85
N LYS A 266 -11.41 -2.27 -8.67
CA LYS A 266 -10.70 -2.94 -7.59
C LYS A 266 -10.16 -4.31 -8.02
N LEU A 267 -10.97 -5.13 -8.68
CA LEU A 267 -10.55 -6.44 -9.19
C LEU A 267 -9.42 -6.33 -10.21
N GLN A 268 -9.48 -5.36 -11.14
CA GLN A 268 -8.39 -5.11 -12.09
C GLN A 268 -7.08 -4.82 -11.37
N GLY A 269 -7.10 -3.93 -10.37
CA GLY A 269 -5.93 -3.66 -9.53
C GLY A 269 -5.40 -4.92 -8.85
N MET A 270 -6.30 -5.76 -8.31
CA MET A 270 -5.93 -7.04 -7.69
C MET A 270 -5.25 -7.99 -8.68
N ALA A 271 -5.78 -8.12 -9.90
CA ALA A 271 -5.22 -8.97 -10.95
C ALA A 271 -3.86 -8.47 -11.44
N VAL A 272 -3.68 -7.16 -11.63
CA VAL A 272 -2.40 -6.58 -12.06
C VAL A 272 -1.31 -6.88 -11.04
N VAL A 273 -1.58 -6.60 -9.76
CA VAL A 273 -0.59 -6.80 -8.72
C VAL A 273 -0.32 -8.32 -8.56
N ALA A 274 -1.34 -9.18 -8.71
CA ALA A 274 -1.16 -10.64 -8.67
C ALA A 274 -0.24 -11.11 -9.79
N ALA A 275 -0.41 -10.56 -10.99
CA ALA A 275 0.38 -10.93 -12.16
C ALA A 275 1.84 -10.49 -12.02
N HIS A 276 2.10 -9.30 -11.47
CA HIS A 276 3.47 -8.85 -11.16
C HIS A 276 4.17 -9.77 -10.18
N ASN A 277 3.49 -10.13 -9.09
CA ASN A 277 4.09 -11.00 -8.08
C ASN A 277 4.30 -12.42 -8.58
N PHE A 278 3.33 -12.97 -9.31
CA PHE A 278 3.47 -14.30 -9.92
C PHE A 278 4.60 -14.34 -10.95
N TYR A 279 4.72 -13.30 -11.77
CA TYR A 279 5.83 -13.14 -12.71
C TYR A 279 7.18 -13.10 -12.00
N ASP A 280 7.32 -12.28 -10.95
CA ASP A 280 8.57 -12.18 -10.20
C ASP A 280 8.96 -13.49 -9.53
N GLN A 281 8.01 -14.24 -8.95
CA GLN A 281 8.29 -15.56 -8.38
C GLN A 281 8.85 -16.57 -9.39
N LYS A 282 8.46 -16.46 -10.67
CA LYS A 282 8.89 -17.41 -11.72
C LYS A 282 10.19 -17.02 -12.42
N HIS A 283 10.54 -15.74 -12.42
CA HIS A 283 11.60 -15.19 -13.27
C HIS A 283 12.70 -14.43 -12.50
N VAL A 284 12.71 -14.47 -11.17
CA VAL A 284 13.77 -13.99 -10.26
C VAL A 284 14.56 -15.17 -9.71
#